data_AF-A0A840ZII6-F1
#
_entry.id   AF-A0A840ZII6-F1
#
_cell.length_a   1.000
_cell.length_b   1.000
_cell.length_c   1.000
_cell.angle_alpha   90.00
_cell.angle_beta   90.00
_cell.angle_gamma   90.00
#
_symmetry.space_group_name_H-M   'P 1'
#
loop_
_entity.id
_entity.type
_entity.pdbx_description
1 polymer ?
#
loop_
_entity_poly.entity_id
_entity_poly.type
_entity_poly.pdbx_seq_one_letter_code
_entity_poly.pdbx_strand_id
1 'polypeptide(L)'
;MSKDRPAYNVQIASLPASGLVVGVQVGNVGSDRGLAEPMAAALAARYGHRARRYLVDGGFQCAADIEAAHAAGTDPYRVRKTDGPGVATWRTRMATPQVQAVVQRRARCELIHAHLRNLSLDRLRVRGLRKVQNWMSGFALALNILTERRLRAARPA
;
A
#
# COMPACT_ATOMS: atom_id res chain seq x y z
N MET A 1 20.64 23.05 11.15
CA MET A 1 19.75 22.02 10.57
C MET A 1 18.38 22.15 11.25
N SER A 2 17.43 22.88 10.66
CA SER A 2 16.17 23.30 11.32
C SER A 2 15.17 22.14 11.45
N LYS A 3 14.54 22.07 12.62
CA LYS A 3 13.67 20.99 13.15
C LYS A 3 12.21 21.06 12.65
N ASP A 4 11.90 21.85 11.61
CA ASP A 4 10.50 22.28 11.34
C ASP A 4 9.93 21.86 9.97
N ARG A 5 10.27 20.67 9.47
CA ARG A 5 9.55 20.05 8.34
C ARG A 5 8.81 18.80 8.85
N PRO A 6 7.51 18.88 9.19
CA PRO A 6 6.75 17.69 9.52
C PRO A 6 6.76 16.75 8.30
N ALA A 7 7.32 15.56 8.48
CA ALA A 7 7.25 14.50 7.49
C ALA A 7 5.80 13.99 7.46
N TYR A 8 5.14 14.13 6.30
CA TYR A 8 3.82 13.55 6.10
C TYR A 8 3.98 12.13 5.58
N ASN A 9 3.27 11.19 6.17
CA ASN A 9 3.07 9.87 5.60
C ASN A 9 1.78 9.89 4.77
N VAL A 10 1.86 9.39 3.54
CA VAL A 10 0.71 9.33 2.63
C VAL A 10 0.44 7.88 2.32
N GLN A 11 -0.75 7.42 2.68
CA GLN A 11 -1.22 6.08 2.42
C GLN A 11 -2.22 6.08 1.28
N ILE A 12 -2.01 5.19 0.32
CA ILE A 12 -2.91 5.00 -0.82
C ILE A 12 -3.34 3.55 -0.87
N ALA A 13 -4.65 3.32 -0.84
CA ALA A 13 -5.26 2.01 -1.07
C ALA A 13 -5.83 1.97 -2.49
N SER A 14 -5.53 0.90 -3.23
CA SER A 14 -6.01 0.72 -4.60
C SER A 14 -6.48 -0.71 -4.88
N LEU A 15 -7.30 -0.87 -5.91
CA LEU A 15 -7.72 -2.17 -6.41
C LEU A 15 -6.58 -2.82 -7.22
N PRO A 16 -6.12 -4.03 -6.86
CA PRO A 16 -4.95 -4.65 -7.51
C PRO A 16 -5.15 -4.93 -9.00
N ALA A 17 -6.40 -5.19 -9.43
CA ALA A 17 -6.72 -5.53 -10.82
C ALA A 17 -6.87 -4.33 -11.75
N SER A 18 -7.03 -3.11 -11.23
CA SER A 18 -7.24 -1.91 -12.07
C SER A 18 -6.24 -0.81 -11.78
N GLY A 19 -5.74 -0.72 -10.55
CA GLY A 19 -5.01 0.44 -10.04
C GLY A 19 -5.91 1.59 -9.58
N LEU A 20 -7.24 1.40 -9.57
CA LEU A 20 -8.17 2.42 -9.08
C LEU A 20 -7.94 2.67 -7.59
N VAL A 21 -7.68 3.93 -7.24
CA VAL A 21 -7.53 4.38 -5.86
C VAL A 21 -8.89 4.43 -5.20
N VAL A 22 -9.01 3.75 -4.05
CA VAL A 22 -10.24 3.64 -3.24
C VAL A 22 -10.11 4.31 -1.88
N GLY A 23 -8.88 4.61 -1.45
CA GLY A 23 -8.60 5.30 -0.19
C GLY A 23 -7.31 6.10 -0.24
N VAL A 24 -7.34 7.26 0.40
CA VAL A 24 -6.18 8.12 0.64
C VAL A 24 -6.24 8.58 2.10
N GLN A 25 -5.15 8.40 2.83
CA GLN A 25 -5.01 8.93 4.19
C GLN A 25 -3.65 9.58 4.35
N VAL A 26 -3.63 10.70 5.06
CA VAL A 26 -2.42 11.45 5.35
C VAL A 26 -2.26 11.56 6.86
N GLY A 27 -1.11 11.15 7.36
CA GLY A 27 -0.68 11.37 8.74
C GLY A 27 0.65 12.13 8.78
N ASN A 28 1.12 12.39 9.99
CA ASN A 28 2.40 13.07 10.25
C ASN A 28 3.23 12.33 11.32
N VAL A 29 3.08 11.01 11.37
CA VAL A 29 3.82 10.15 12.29
C VAL A 29 5.14 9.77 11.61
N GLY A 30 6.25 9.83 12.34
CA GLY A 30 7.59 9.49 11.82
C GLY A 30 7.79 8.00 11.47
N SER A 31 6.72 7.21 11.42
CA SER A 31 6.72 5.80 11.04
C SER A 31 5.43 5.45 10.31
N ASP A 32 5.54 4.59 9.31
CA ASP A 32 4.39 4.01 8.61
C ASP A 32 3.77 2.81 9.35
N ARG A 33 4.41 2.38 10.46
CA ARG A 33 3.93 1.27 11.29
C ARG A 33 2.59 1.61 11.91
N GLY A 34 1.68 0.64 11.93
CA GLY A 34 0.36 0.76 12.56
C GLY A 34 -0.70 1.49 11.73
N LEU A 35 -0.37 2.00 10.55
CA LEU A 35 -1.31 2.76 9.72
C LEU A 35 -2.24 1.89 8.85
N ALA A 36 -1.94 0.59 8.71
CA ALA A 36 -2.74 -0.32 7.88
C ALA A 36 -4.17 -0.57 8.42
N GLU A 37 -4.32 -0.65 9.74
CA GLU A 37 -5.64 -0.86 10.37
C GLU A 37 -6.54 0.38 10.21
N PRO A 38 -6.06 1.62 10.47
CA PRO A 38 -6.84 2.83 10.23
C PRO A 38 -7.36 2.96 8.79
N MET A 39 -6.55 2.59 7.80
CA MET A 39 -6.99 2.58 6.40
C MET A 39 -8.06 1.51 6.16
N ALA A 40 -7.86 0.30 6.68
CA ALA A 40 -8.84 -0.78 6.53
C ALA A 40 -10.18 -0.45 7.21
N ALA A 41 -10.16 0.20 8.38
CA ALA A 41 -11.34 0.66 9.10
C ALA A 41 -12.07 1.77 8.32
N ALA A 42 -11.34 2.76 7.80
CA ALA A 42 -11.92 3.83 6.99
C ALA A 42 -12.56 3.30 5.70
N LEU A 43 -11.93 2.34 5.03
CA LEU A 43 -12.51 1.67 3.87
C LEU A 43 -13.78 0.90 4.24
N ALA A 44 -13.79 0.20 5.37
CA ALA A 44 -14.96 -0.54 5.83
C ALA A 44 -16.14 0.39 6.14
N ALA A 45 -15.88 1.51 6.81
CA ALA A 45 -16.89 2.54 7.06
C ALA A 45 -17.44 3.14 5.76
N ARG A 46 -16.57 3.32 4.74
CA ARG A 46 -16.96 3.91 3.45
C ARG A 46 -17.75 2.95 2.56
N TYR A 47 -17.38 1.67 2.53
CA TYR A 47 -17.93 0.68 1.60
C TYR A 47 -18.90 -0.30 2.27
N GLY A 48 -19.14 -0.18 3.58
CA GLY A 48 -20.07 -1.01 4.34
C GLY A 48 -19.58 -2.43 4.65
N HIS A 49 -18.36 -2.80 4.25
CA HIS A 49 -17.77 -4.12 4.49
C HIS A 49 -16.24 -4.07 4.51
N ARG A 50 -15.61 -5.02 5.21
CA ARG A 50 -14.14 -5.16 5.18
C ARG A 50 -13.70 -5.87 3.91
N ALA A 51 -12.56 -5.45 3.36
CA ALA A 51 -11.94 -6.15 2.25
C ALA A 51 -11.61 -7.61 2.64
N ARG A 52 -12.04 -8.58 1.83
CA ARG A 52 -11.71 -10.00 2.03
C ARG A 52 -10.20 -10.25 2.01
N ARG A 53 -9.45 -9.43 1.26
CA ARG A 53 -7.99 -9.44 1.18
C ARG A 53 -7.51 -8.00 1.15
N TYR A 54 -6.63 -7.65 2.08
CA TYR A 54 -6.01 -6.33 2.16
C TYR A 54 -4.50 -6.50 2.10
N LEU A 55 -3.90 -6.10 0.98
CA LEU A 55 -2.46 -6.25 0.74
C LEU A 55 -1.76 -4.98 1.20
N VAL A 56 -0.81 -5.12 2.12
CA VAL A 56 -0.04 -4.01 2.68
C VAL A 56 1.40 -4.11 2.19
N ASP A 57 2.05 -2.95 2.06
CA ASP A 57 3.49 -2.92 1.87
C ASP A 57 4.22 -3.36 3.14
N GLY A 58 4.79 -4.56 3.11
CA GLY A 58 5.84 -4.96 4.02
C GLY A 58 7.17 -4.73 3.30
N GLY A 59 7.87 -3.66 3.67
CA GLY A 59 9.17 -3.35 3.08
C GLY A 59 10.12 -4.54 3.18
N PHE A 60 10.84 -4.79 2.08
CA PHE A 60 11.92 -5.76 1.89
C PHE A 60 11.52 -7.22 1.83
N GLN A 61 10.97 -7.66 0.70
CA GLN A 61 11.04 -9.06 0.28
C GLN A 61 11.16 -9.16 -1.25
N CYS A 62 12.36 -8.96 -1.79
CA CYS A 62 12.65 -9.50 -3.11
C CYS A 62 12.91 -11.01 -2.98
N ALA A 63 12.56 -11.80 -4.01
CA ALA A 63 12.71 -13.25 -3.95
C ALA A 63 14.15 -13.69 -3.64
N ALA A 64 15.14 -12.95 -4.16
CA ALA A 64 16.55 -13.22 -3.90
C ALA A 64 16.95 -13.05 -2.42
N ASP A 65 16.37 -12.06 -1.72
CA ASP A 65 16.62 -11.85 -0.29
C ASP A 65 15.98 -12.96 0.56
N ILE A 66 14.83 -13.48 0.13
CA ILE A 66 14.17 -14.63 0.78
C ILE A 66 15.01 -15.89 0.62
N GLU A 67 15.50 -16.17 -0.59
CA GLU A 67 16.37 -17.32 -0.87
C GLU A 67 17.70 -17.22 -0.11
N ALA A 68 18.32 -16.03 -0.08
CA ALA A 68 19.54 -15.79 0.69
C ALA A 68 19.33 -15.97 2.20
N ALA A 69 18.20 -15.46 2.73
CA ALA A 69 17.83 -15.66 4.13
C ALA A 69 17.58 -17.15 4.43
N HIS A 70 16.89 -17.87 3.55
CA HIS A 70 16.62 -19.30 3.69
C HIS A 70 17.92 -20.12 3.68
N ALA A 71 18.84 -19.86 2.75
CA ALA A 71 20.15 -20.49 2.69
C ALA A 71 21.00 -20.22 3.93
N ALA A 72 20.82 -19.06 4.56
CA ALA A 72 21.42 -18.71 5.85
C ALA A 72 20.65 -19.28 7.08
N GLY A 73 19.69 -20.19 6.87
CA GLY A 73 18.89 -20.82 7.94
C GLY A 73 17.78 -19.93 8.52
N THR A 74 17.54 -18.76 7.92
CA THR A 74 16.55 -17.77 8.34
C THR A 74 15.33 -17.85 7.43
N ASP A 75 14.31 -18.62 7.82
CA ASP A 75 13.01 -18.58 7.14
C ASP A 75 12.20 -17.35 7.60
N PRO A 76 11.97 -16.34 6.73
CA PRO A 76 11.23 -15.14 7.08
C PRO A 76 9.75 -15.41 7.43
N TYR A 77 9.20 -16.52 6.94
CA TYR A 77 7.81 -16.94 7.17
C TYR A 77 7.66 -17.92 8.34
N ARG A 78 8.75 -18.34 8.99
CA ARG A 78 8.68 -19.21 10.16
C ARG A 78 7.93 -18.51 11.31
N VAL A 79 6.91 -19.17 11.85
CA VAL A 79 6.17 -18.69 13.03
C VAL A 79 7.11 -18.58 14.23
N ARG A 80 7.07 -17.44 14.92
CA ARG A 80 7.89 -17.15 16.10
C ARG A 80 7.06 -17.33 17.37
N LYS A 81 7.74 -17.61 18.49
CA LYS A 81 7.08 -17.79 19.80
C LYS A 81 6.35 -16.53 20.29
N THR A 82 6.78 -15.35 19.84
CA THR A 82 6.20 -14.05 20.19
C THR A 82 5.03 -13.65 19.28
N ASP A 83 4.70 -14.44 18.26
CA ASP A 83 3.65 -14.10 17.31
C ASP A 83 2.27 -14.33 17.93
N GLY A 84 1.42 -13.30 17.90
CA GLY A 84 -0.01 -13.48 18.17
C GLY A 84 -0.70 -14.33 17.09
N PRO A 85 -1.91 -14.85 17.35
CA PRO A 85 -2.60 -15.81 16.47
C PRO A 85 -2.79 -15.30 15.02
N GLY A 86 -3.03 -13.99 14.85
CA GLY A 86 -3.16 -13.38 13.53
C GLY A 86 -1.85 -13.34 12.73
N VAL A 87 -0.72 -13.06 13.39
CA VAL A 87 0.62 -12.99 12.76
C VAL A 87 1.10 -14.40 12.40
N ALA A 88 0.89 -15.38 13.28
CA ALA A 88 1.19 -16.78 13.01
C ALA A 88 0.42 -17.29 11.78
N THR A 89 -0.90 -17.02 11.73
CA THR A 89 -1.75 -17.37 10.58
C THR A 89 -1.28 -16.69 9.29
N TRP A 90 -0.89 -15.41 9.36
CA TRP A 90 -0.36 -14.67 8.22
C TRP A 90 0.96 -15.28 7.69
N ARG A 91 1.90 -15.62 8.59
CA ARG A 91 3.18 -16.27 8.27
C ARG A 91 2.99 -17.61 7.55
N THR A 92 2.13 -18.49 8.08
CA THR A 92 1.79 -19.77 7.42
C THR A 92 1.18 -19.56 6.03
N ARG A 93 0.33 -18.54 5.86
CA ARG A 93 -0.27 -18.22 4.55
C ARG A 93 0.77 -17.71 3.56
N MET A 94 1.68 -16.84 3.98
CA MET A 94 2.70 -16.27 3.10
C MET A 94 3.70 -17.32 2.58
N ALA A 95 3.92 -18.41 3.31
CA ALA A 95 4.71 -19.55 2.86
C ALA A 95 4.06 -20.36 1.71
N THR A 96 2.82 -20.05 1.31
CA THR A 96 2.11 -20.78 0.23
C THR A 96 2.25 -20.09 -1.14
N PRO A 97 2.52 -20.84 -2.24
CA PRO A 97 2.63 -20.29 -3.59
C PRO A 97 1.38 -19.53 -4.06
N GLN A 98 0.20 -19.96 -3.62
CA GLN A 98 -1.09 -19.36 -3.97
C GLN A 98 -1.22 -17.93 -3.42
N VAL A 99 -0.64 -17.66 -2.25
CA VAL A 99 -0.63 -16.33 -1.64
C VAL A 99 0.42 -15.45 -2.31
N GLN A 100 1.58 -15.99 -2.68
CA GLN A 100 2.59 -15.26 -3.43
C GLN A 100 2.06 -14.71 -4.76
N ALA A 101 1.26 -15.51 -5.49
CA ALA A 101 0.60 -15.06 -6.72
C ALA A 101 -0.40 -13.89 -6.49
N VAL A 102 -1.03 -13.83 -5.30
CA VAL A 102 -1.90 -12.71 -4.92
C VAL A 102 -1.07 -11.48 -4.54
N VAL A 103 0.05 -11.66 -3.84
CA VAL A 103 0.98 -10.60 -3.47
C VAL A 103 1.61 -9.96 -4.70
N GLN A 104 1.96 -10.73 -5.75
CA GLN A 104 2.48 -10.18 -7.01
C GLN A 104 1.54 -9.15 -7.67
N ARG A 105 0.22 -9.26 -7.46
CA ARG A 105 -0.76 -8.29 -7.99
C ARG A 105 -0.61 -6.90 -7.35
N ARG A 106 0.15 -6.78 -6.26
CA ARG A 106 0.49 -5.53 -5.60
C ARG A 106 1.44 -4.64 -6.43
N ALA A 107 2.15 -5.19 -7.42
CA ALA A 107 3.07 -4.40 -8.27
C ALA A 107 2.40 -3.16 -8.89
N ARG A 108 1.07 -3.19 -9.16
CA ARG A 108 0.32 -2.02 -9.63
C ARG A 108 0.18 -0.90 -8.61
N CYS A 109 0.26 -1.18 -7.31
CA CYS A 109 0.33 -0.15 -6.28
C CYS A 109 1.63 0.67 -6.37
N GLU A 110 2.74 0.05 -6.80
CA GLU A 110 4.00 0.76 -7.00
C GLU A 110 3.95 1.72 -8.19
N LEU A 111 3.15 1.39 -9.21
CA LEU A 111 2.90 2.28 -10.35
C LEU A 111 2.25 3.60 -9.91
N ILE A 112 1.37 3.57 -8.91
CA ILE A 112 0.75 4.78 -8.36
C ILE A 112 1.81 5.69 -7.73
N HIS A 113 2.76 5.11 -6.99
CA HIS A 113 3.90 5.85 -6.45
C HIS A 113 4.84 6.36 -7.55
N ALA A 114 5.01 5.61 -8.63
CA ALA A 114 5.76 6.07 -9.80
C ALA A 114 5.08 7.27 -10.48
N HIS A 115 3.76 7.25 -10.63
CA HIS A 115 3.00 8.40 -11.16
C HIS A 115 3.13 9.64 -10.26
N LEU A 116 3.12 9.48 -8.93
CA LEU A 116 3.38 10.59 -8.00
C LEU A 116 4.75 11.23 -8.27
N ARG A 117 5.80 10.42 -8.42
CA ARG A 117 7.15 10.92 -8.71
C ARG A 117 7.22 11.59 -10.09
N ASN A 118 6.67 10.96 -11.13
CA ASN A 118 6.70 11.49 -12.49
C ASN A 118 5.95 12.82 -12.63
N LEU A 119 4.94 13.04 -11.79
CA LEU A 119 4.20 14.30 -11.73
C LEU A 119 4.80 15.32 -10.74
N SER A 120 6.01 15.05 -10.21
CA SER A 120 6.71 15.89 -9.24
C SER A 120 5.88 16.20 -7.99
N LEU A 121 5.05 15.24 -7.57
CA LEU A 121 4.21 15.31 -6.38
C LEU A 121 4.87 14.65 -5.16
N ASP A 122 6.13 14.26 -5.30
CA ASP A 122 7.04 13.84 -4.25
C ASP A 122 7.37 15.00 -3.27
N ARG A 123 7.17 16.25 -3.71
CA ARG A 123 7.30 17.45 -2.86
C ARG A 123 5.95 18.08 -2.57
N LEU A 124 5.49 17.94 -1.33
CA LEU A 124 4.29 18.59 -0.82
C LEU A 124 4.48 20.12 -0.79
N ARG A 125 3.75 20.83 -1.66
CA ARG A 125 3.75 22.30 -1.75
C ARG A 125 2.85 22.97 -0.72
N VAL A 126 2.03 22.20 -0.01
CA VAL A 126 1.10 22.67 1.01
C VAL A 126 1.50 22.17 2.40
N ARG A 127 1.16 22.93 3.44
CA ARG A 127 1.35 22.56 4.85
C ARG A 127 0.02 22.38 5.56
N GLY A 128 -0.05 21.42 6.48
CA GLY A 128 -1.23 21.07 7.27
C GLY A 128 -1.93 19.82 6.74
N LEU A 129 -2.25 18.89 7.63
CA LEU A 129 -2.82 17.57 7.31
C LEU A 129 -4.02 17.67 6.35
N ARG A 130 -4.98 18.56 6.64
CA ARG A 130 -6.17 18.74 5.82
C ARG A 130 -5.86 19.24 4.40
N LYS A 131 -4.87 20.13 4.25
CA LYS A 131 -4.47 20.63 2.92
C LYS A 131 -3.79 19.53 2.12
N VAL A 132 -2.89 18.77 2.77
CA VAL A 132 -2.21 17.63 2.14
C VAL A 132 -3.21 16.54 1.76
N GLN A 133 -4.16 16.19 2.65
CA GLN A 133 -5.24 15.24 2.38
C GLN A 133 -6.07 15.65 1.15
N ASN A 134 -6.50 16.90 1.07
CA ASN A 134 -7.28 17.40 -0.05
C ASN A 134 -6.49 17.33 -1.37
N TRP A 135 -5.22 17.72 -1.31
CA TRP A 135 -4.32 17.69 -2.46
C TRP A 135 -4.08 16.27 -2.97
N MET A 136 -3.78 15.33 -2.07
CA MET A 136 -3.62 13.90 -2.40
C MET A 136 -4.92 13.26 -2.90
N SER A 137 -6.08 13.69 -2.40
CA SER A 137 -7.38 13.21 -2.87
C SER A 137 -7.68 13.68 -4.30
N GLY A 138 -7.34 14.94 -4.64
CA GLY A 138 -7.44 15.45 -6.01
C GLY A 138 -6.52 14.70 -6.97
N PHE A 139 -5.31 14.34 -6.52
CA PHE A 139 -4.42 13.49 -7.27
C PHE A 139 -5.00 12.09 -7.52
N ALA A 140 -5.53 11.45 -6.49
CA ALA A 140 -6.18 10.14 -6.61
C ALA A 140 -7.35 10.18 -7.60
N LEU A 141 -8.13 11.26 -7.60
CA LEU A 141 -9.20 11.47 -8.59
C LEU A 141 -8.64 11.54 -10.02
N ALA A 142 -7.58 12.34 -10.24
CA ALA A 142 -6.95 12.44 -11.55
C ALA A 142 -6.40 11.08 -12.04
N LEU A 143 -5.75 10.31 -11.16
CA LEU A 143 -5.31 8.96 -11.48
C LEU A 143 -6.47 8.03 -11.83
N ASN A 144 -7.59 8.12 -11.11
CA ASN A 144 -8.76 7.33 -11.40
C ASN A 144 -9.36 7.65 -12.77
N ILE A 145 -9.41 8.93 -13.15
CA ILE A 145 -9.86 9.35 -14.50
C ILE A 145 -8.94 8.79 -15.59
N LEU A 146 -7.62 8.88 -15.42
CA LEU A 146 -6.66 8.33 -16.38
C LEU A 146 -6.76 6.80 -16.46
N THR A 147 -6.91 6.14 -15.32
CA THR A 147 -7.08 4.70 -15.22
C THR A 147 -8.35 4.25 -15.91
N GLU A 148 -9.47 4.93 -15.67
CA GLU A 148 -10.74 4.66 -16.32
C GLU A 148 -10.63 4.78 -17.85
N ARG A 149 -10.02 5.86 -18.36
CA ARG A 149 -9.79 6.04 -19.81
C ARG A 149 -9.01 4.88 -20.40
N ARG A 150 -7.92 4.45 -19.74
CA ARG A 150 -7.12 3.29 -20.15
C ARG A 150 -7.94 1.99 -20.15
N LEU A 151 -8.76 1.77 -19.13
CA LEU A 151 -9.60 0.57 -19.03
C LEU A 151 -10.71 0.55 -20.09
N ARG A 152 -11.30 1.69 -20.41
CA ARG A 152 -12.29 1.82 -21.50
C ARG A 152 -11.67 1.50 -22.86
N ALA A 153 -10.47 2.02 -23.13
CA ALA A 153 -9.74 1.77 -24.37
C ALA A 153 -9.32 0.28 -24.54
N ALA A 154 -9.13 -0.44 -23.43
CA ALA A 154 -8.75 -1.86 -23.44
C ALA A 154 -9.95 -2.82 -23.43
N ARG A 155 -11.20 -2.30 -23.44
CA ARG A 155 -12.38 -3.16 -23.43
C ARG A 155 -12.55 -3.79 -24.82
N PRO A 156 -12.59 -5.12 -24.94
CA PRO A 156 -12.91 -5.76 -26.22
C PRO A 156 -14.31 -5.32 -26.69
N ALA A 157 -14.47 -5.19 -28.01
CA ALA A 157 -15.71 -4.83 -28.68
C ALA A 157 -16.84 -5.84 -28.37
#